data_AF-A0A3D5CTI3-F1
#
_entry.id   AF-A0A3D5CTI3-F1
#
_cell.length_a   1.000
_cell.length_b   1.000
_cell.length_c   1.000
_cell.angle_alpha   90.00
_cell.angle_beta   90.00
_cell.angle_gamma   90.00
#
_symmetry.space_group_name_H-M   'P 1'
#
loop_
_entity.id
_entity.type
_entity.pdbx_description
1 polymer ?
#
loop_
_entity_poly.entity_id
_entity_poly.type
_entity_poly.pdbx_seq_one_letter_code
_entity_poly.pdbx_strand_id
1 'polypeptide(L)'
;MNNLLNYQLPVADWVEKLTEWFTTTFAGLFAFLQTIGQAVMSGITNLLLVIPAPVFILLLTVVAFFISKKRPGLTLFTLIGLWFIYNQGLWSDLMNTVTLVLLSSMISIIIGVPLGILM
;
A
#
# COMPACT_ATOMS: atom_id res chain seq x y z
N MET A 1 -49.59 16.93 -20.96
CA MET A 1 -49.07 17.58 -19.75
C MET A 1 -47.85 16.82 -19.23
N ASN A 2 -46.81 16.60 -20.06
CA ASN A 2 -45.75 15.63 -19.73
C ASN A 2 -44.31 16.16 -19.97
N ASN A 3 -44.11 17.46 -20.16
CA ASN A 3 -42.80 18.05 -20.48
C ASN A 3 -42.08 18.71 -19.29
N LEU A 4 -42.59 18.55 -18.05
CA LEU A 4 -42.00 19.15 -16.84
C LEU A 4 -41.14 18.17 -16.01
N LEU A 5 -41.14 16.88 -16.34
CA LEU A 5 -40.38 15.84 -15.61
C LEU A 5 -39.08 15.41 -16.32
N ASN A 6 -38.74 16.03 -17.44
CA ASN A 6 -37.57 15.67 -18.24
C ASN A 6 -36.39 16.64 -18.06
N TYR A 7 -36.27 17.24 -16.87
CA TYR A 7 -35.09 18.01 -16.48
C TYR A 7 -34.22 17.10 -15.63
N GLN A 8 -33.43 16.25 -16.28
CA GLN A 8 -32.40 15.49 -15.58
C GLN A 8 -31.35 16.47 -15.08
N LEU A 9 -31.14 16.53 -13.77
CA LEU A 9 -30.06 17.32 -13.19
C LEU A 9 -28.73 16.84 -13.81
N PRO A 10 -27.95 17.72 -14.49
CA PRO A 10 -26.70 17.33 -15.14
C PRO A 10 -25.58 17.21 -14.11
N VAL A 11 -25.76 16.32 -13.13
CA VAL A 11 -24.78 16.08 -12.05
C VAL A 11 -23.47 15.54 -12.64
N ALA A 12 -23.54 14.73 -13.70
CA ALA A 12 -22.38 14.22 -14.41
C ALA A 12 -21.49 15.36 -14.92
N ASP A 13 -22.07 16.31 -15.67
CA ASP A 13 -21.33 17.46 -16.21
C ASP A 13 -20.73 18.34 -15.11
N TRP A 14 -21.42 18.49 -13.97
CA TRP A 14 -20.92 19.25 -12.83
C TRP A 14 -19.72 18.56 -12.15
N VAL A 15 -19.81 17.26 -11.93
CA VAL A 15 -18.71 16.47 -11.33
C VAL A 15 -17.52 16.39 -12.26
N GLU A 16 -17.75 16.25 -13.58
CA GLU A 16 -16.69 16.24 -14.59
C GLU A 16 -15.94 17.58 -14.61
N LYS A 17 -16.65 18.71 -14.72
CA LYS A 17 -16.04 20.05 -14.69
C LYS A 17 -15.31 20.34 -13.38
N LEU A 18 -15.87 19.90 -12.25
CA LEU A 18 -15.21 20.03 -10.95
C LEU A 18 -13.93 19.21 -10.91
N THR A 19 -13.97 17.93 -11.31
CA THR A 19 -12.82 17.03 -11.27
C THR A 19 -11.73 17.49 -12.23
N GLU A 20 -12.10 17.97 -13.42
CA GLU A 20 -11.17 18.57 -14.38
C GLU A 20 -10.52 19.84 -13.81
N TRP A 21 -11.30 20.73 -13.19
CA TRP A 21 -10.77 21.93 -12.53
C TRP A 21 -9.80 21.58 -11.39
N PHE A 22 -10.12 20.59 -10.55
CA PHE A 22 -9.23 20.13 -9.49
C PHE A 22 -7.95 19.51 -10.06
N THR A 23 -8.07 18.65 -11.06
CA THR A 23 -6.93 17.94 -11.66
C THR A 23 -5.99 18.91 -12.38
N THR A 24 -6.52 19.92 -13.06
CA THR A 24 -5.72 20.94 -13.76
C THR A 24 -5.09 21.95 -12.79
N THR A 25 -5.85 22.45 -11.81
CA THR A 25 -5.36 23.44 -10.84
C THR A 25 -4.30 22.85 -9.90
N PHE A 26 -4.51 21.61 -9.44
CA PHE A 26 -3.60 20.91 -8.52
C PHE A 26 -2.67 19.93 -9.24
N ALA A 27 -2.56 19.99 -10.58
CA ALA A 27 -1.71 19.08 -11.37
C ALA A 27 -0.28 19.00 -10.83
N GLY A 28 0.32 20.15 -10.50
CA GLY A 28 1.66 20.20 -9.91
C GLY A 28 1.76 19.51 -8.55
N LEU A 29 0.75 19.66 -7.69
CA LEU A 29 0.70 18.99 -6.39
C LEU A 29 0.55 17.47 -6.56
N PHE A 30 -0.35 17.01 -7.44
CA PHE A 30 -0.53 15.59 -7.71
C PHE A 30 0.73 14.95 -8.31
N ALA A 31 1.39 15.63 -9.25
CA ALA A 31 2.66 15.17 -9.81
C ALA A 31 3.76 15.07 -8.75
N PHE A 32 3.83 16.05 -7.83
CA PHE A 32 4.76 16.03 -6.72
C PHE A 32 4.50 14.85 -5.76
N LEU A 33 3.24 14.66 -5.35
CA LEU A 33 2.83 13.55 -4.50
C LEU A 33 3.09 12.20 -5.16
N GLN A 34 2.81 12.06 -6.46
CA GLN A 34 3.10 10.85 -7.23
C GLN A 34 4.60 10.57 -7.25
N THR A 35 5.42 11.59 -7.55
CA THR A 35 6.88 11.44 -7.62
C THR A 35 7.46 11.01 -6.28
N ILE A 36 7.05 11.66 -5.18
CA ILE A 36 7.52 11.30 -3.83
C ILE A 36 7.01 9.92 -3.43
N GLY A 37 5.72 9.63 -3.63
CA GLY A 37 5.15 8.33 -3.31
C GLY A 37 5.88 7.21 -4.03
N GLN A 38 6.14 7.39 -5.33
CA GLN A 38 6.86 6.42 -6.14
C GLN A 38 8.33 6.29 -5.75
N ALA A 39 9.00 7.41 -5.45
CA ALA A 39 10.38 7.40 -4.94
C ALA A 39 10.50 6.66 -3.61
N VAL A 40 9.59 6.91 -2.66
CA VAL A 40 9.57 6.25 -1.36
C VAL A 40 9.24 4.76 -1.50
N MET A 41 8.22 4.42 -2.30
CA MET A 41 7.85 3.03 -2.57
C MET A 41 9.02 2.27 -3.21
N SER A 42 9.57 2.78 -4.31
CA SER A 42 10.71 2.13 -4.97
C SER A 42 11.94 2.09 -4.06
N GLY A 43 12.17 3.13 -3.25
CA GLY A 43 13.25 3.14 -2.26
C GLY A 43 13.13 2.01 -1.25
N ILE A 44 11.96 1.85 -0.62
CA ILE A 44 11.72 0.78 0.36
C ILE A 44 11.77 -0.60 -0.28
N THR A 45 11.11 -0.80 -1.43
CA THR A 45 11.18 -2.08 -2.16
C THR A 45 12.63 -2.44 -2.48
N ASN A 46 13.42 -1.49 -3.01
CA ASN A 46 14.81 -1.74 -3.36
C ASN A 46 15.65 -2.06 -2.12
N LEU A 47 15.45 -1.34 -1.01
CA LEU A 47 16.13 -1.66 0.26
C LEU A 47 15.82 -3.08 0.75
N LEU A 48 14.57 -3.53 0.62
CA LEU A 48 14.17 -4.90 0.95
C LEU A 48 14.80 -5.93 0.01
N LEU A 49 14.89 -5.62 -1.28
CA LEU A 49 15.46 -6.51 -2.30
C LEU A 49 16.99 -6.58 -2.31
N VAL A 50 17.69 -5.59 -1.73
CA VAL A 50 19.15 -5.63 -1.56
C VAL A 50 19.58 -6.82 -0.72
N ILE A 51 18.75 -7.26 0.23
CA ILE A 51 19.02 -8.43 1.06
C ILE A 51 18.67 -9.69 0.24
N PRO A 52 19.61 -10.64 0.06
CA PRO A 52 19.31 -11.89 -0.65
C PRO A 52 18.13 -12.61 -0.02
N ALA A 53 17.16 -13.04 -0.85
CA ALA A 53 15.93 -13.65 -0.37
C ALA A 53 16.12 -14.79 0.64
N PRO A 54 17.08 -15.73 0.46
CA PRO A 54 17.29 -16.80 1.45
C PRO A 54 17.69 -16.27 2.83
N VAL A 55 18.49 -15.19 2.88
CA VAL A 55 18.91 -14.55 4.13
C VAL A 55 17.72 -13.88 4.82
N PHE A 56 16.87 -13.21 4.04
CA PHE A 56 15.68 -12.55 4.56
C PHE A 56 14.66 -13.55 5.12
N ILE A 57 14.45 -14.68 4.44
CA ILE A 57 13.57 -15.78 4.89
C ILE A 57 14.08 -16.34 6.22
N LEU A 58 15.39 -16.59 6.33
CA LEU A 58 16.00 -17.11 7.54
C LEU A 58 15.83 -16.12 8.70
N LEU A 59 16.09 -14.83 8.46
CA LEU A 59 15.89 -13.76 9.43
C LEU A 59 14.45 -13.72 9.94
N LEU A 60 13.46 -13.68 9.04
CA LEU A 60 12.04 -13.66 9.42
C LEU A 60 11.62 -14.92 10.16
N THR A 61 12.17 -16.09 9.80
CA THR A 61 11.91 -17.34 10.51
C THR A 61 12.43 -17.28 11.94
N VAL A 62 13.64 -16.75 12.15
CA VAL A 62 14.22 -16.58 13.50
C VAL A 62 13.39 -15.60 14.32
N VAL A 63 12.97 -14.48 13.73
CA VAL A 63 12.09 -13.51 14.39
C VAL A 63 10.74 -14.15 14.78
N ALA A 64 10.12 -14.91 13.87
CA ALA A 64 8.88 -15.63 14.14
C ALA A 64 9.03 -16.64 15.30
N PHE A 65 10.18 -17.31 15.41
CA PHE A 65 10.47 -18.25 16.50
C PHE A 65 10.51 -17.57 17.88
N PHE A 66 11.15 -16.40 17.98
CA PHE A 66 11.20 -15.62 19.21
C PHE A 66 9.83 -15.07 19.61
N ILE A 67 9.08 -14.51 18.65
CA ILE A 67 7.74 -13.96 18.90
C ILE A 67 6.76 -15.06 19.33
N SER A 68 6.87 -16.25 18.75
CA SER A 68 5.95 -17.37 19.01
C SER A 68 6.17 -18.09 20.34
N LYS A 69 7.05 -17.59 21.23
CA LYS A 69 7.42 -18.24 22.50
C LYS A 69 7.79 -19.72 22.32
N LYS A 70 8.55 -20.05 21.26
CA LYS A 70 8.97 -21.42 20.88
C LYS A 70 7.85 -22.34 20.37
N ARG A 71 6.66 -21.84 20.02
CA ARG A 71 5.64 -22.65 19.33
C ARG A 71 6.06 -22.88 17.86
N PRO A 72 6.17 -24.14 17.40
CA PRO A 72 6.76 -24.44 16.10
C PRO A 72 5.84 -24.10 14.93
N GLY A 73 4.52 -24.07 15.12
CA GLY A 73 3.55 -23.92 14.02
C GLY A 73 3.76 -22.66 13.18
N LEU A 74 3.91 -21.50 13.81
CA LEU A 74 4.05 -20.22 13.11
C LEU A 74 5.43 -20.08 12.46
N THR A 75 6.48 -20.59 13.12
CA THR A 75 7.85 -20.60 12.59
C THR A 75 7.96 -21.45 11.32
N LEU A 76 7.41 -22.66 11.36
CA LEU A 76 7.44 -23.59 10.24
C LEU A 76 6.58 -23.06 9.07
N PHE A 77 5.43 -22.46 9.38
CA PHE A 77 4.57 -21.82 8.38
C PHE A 77 5.27 -20.65 7.69
N THR A 78 5.95 -19.77 8.43
CA THR A 78 6.72 -18.65 7.86
C THR A 78 7.83 -19.16 6.95
N LEU A 79 8.61 -20.16 7.38
CA LEU A 79 9.71 -20.70 6.57
C LEU A 79 9.21 -21.35 5.28
N ILE A 80 8.23 -22.25 5.38
CA ILE A 80 7.70 -22.98 4.23
C ILE A 80 6.97 -22.03 3.29
N GLY A 81 6.16 -21.11 3.82
CA GLY A 81 5.38 -20.17 3.03
C GLY A 81 6.28 -19.20 2.24
N LEU A 82 7.26 -18.59 2.90
CA LEU A 82 8.16 -17.66 2.22
C LEU A 82 9.09 -18.38 1.24
N TRP A 83 9.56 -19.59 1.58
CA TRP A 83 10.31 -20.42 0.64
C TRP A 83 9.46 -20.73 -0.60
N PHE A 84 8.20 -21.14 -0.41
CA PHE A 84 7.31 -21.42 -1.52
C PHE A 84 7.12 -20.22 -2.44
N ILE A 85 6.90 -19.02 -1.89
CA ILE A 85 6.78 -17.78 -2.68
C ILE A 85 8.08 -17.50 -3.46
N TYR A 86 9.24 -17.66 -2.82
CA TYR A 86 10.53 -17.50 -3.49
C TYR A 86 10.70 -18.50 -4.65
N ASN A 87 10.30 -19.76 -4.45
CA ASN A 87 10.35 -20.79 -5.47
C ASN A 87 9.43 -20.50 -6.67
N GLN A 88 8.33 -19.76 -6.47
CA GLN A 88 7.44 -19.33 -7.56
C GLN A 88 7.95 -18.08 -8.30
N GLY A 89 9.09 -17.51 -7.91
CA GLY A 89 9.62 -16.27 -8.51
C GLY A 89 8.87 -15.00 -8.12
N LEU A 90 7.92 -15.07 -7.19
CA LEU A 90 7.05 -13.96 -6.77
C LEU A 90 7.68 -13.09 -5.66
N TRP A 91 8.99 -13.19 -5.46
CA TRP A 91 9.68 -12.48 -4.37
C TRP A 91 9.60 -10.96 -4.52
N SER A 92 9.81 -10.45 -5.73
CA SER A 92 9.73 -9.02 -6.00
C SER A 92 8.33 -8.47 -5.76
N ASP A 93 7.30 -9.20 -6.19
CA ASP A 93 5.90 -8.80 -6.01
C ASP A 93 5.48 -8.84 -4.54
N LEU A 94 5.99 -9.81 -3.78
CA LEU A 94 5.82 -9.86 -2.33
C LEU A 94 6.41 -8.61 -1.67
N MET A 95 7.65 -8.21 -2.03
CA MET A 95 8.29 -7.03 -1.45
C MET A 95 7.56 -5.72 -1.82
N ASN A 96 7.00 -5.64 -3.02
CA ASN A 96 6.15 -4.51 -3.42
C ASN A 96 4.88 -4.44 -2.55
N THR A 97 4.22 -5.56 -2.32
CA THR A 97 3.01 -5.62 -1.49
C THR A 97 3.32 -5.29 -0.03
N VAL A 98 4.43 -5.81 0.52
CA VAL A 98 4.91 -5.48 1.87
C VAL A 98 5.18 -3.97 1.98
N THR A 99 5.84 -3.38 1.00
CA THR A 99 6.11 -1.95 0.95
C THR A 99 4.83 -1.12 0.95
N LEU A 100 3.86 -1.50 0.11
CA LEU A 100 2.54 -0.87 0.03
C LEU A 100 1.80 -0.93 1.37
N VAL A 101 1.76 -2.09 2.01
CA VAL A 101 1.09 -2.29 3.30
C VAL A 101 1.79 -1.51 4.42
N LEU A 102 3.13 -1.49 4.45
CA LEU A 102 3.89 -0.71 5.42
C LEU A 102 3.63 0.79 5.28
N LEU A 103 3.67 1.32 4.05
CA LEU A 103 3.40 2.75 3.81
C LEU A 103 1.96 3.12 4.13
N SER A 104 1.01 2.31 3.68
CA SER A 104 -0.42 2.53 3.95
C SER A 104 -0.72 2.52 5.44
N SER A 105 -0.22 1.51 6.18
CA SER A 105 -0.39 1.43 7.63
C SER A 105 0.27 2.60 8.37
N MET A 106 1.47 3.02 7.95
CA MET A 106 2.16 4.15 8.56
C MET A 106 1.39 5.46 8.36
N ILE A 107 0.97 5.77 7.13
CA ILE A 107 0.17 6.98 6.82
C ILE A 107 -1.17 6.94 7.58
N SER A 108 -1.82 5.78 7.62
CA SER A 108 -3.08 5.58 8.34
C SER A 108 -2.92 5.84 9.84
N ILE A 109 -1.84 5.39 10.47
CA ILE A 109 -1.58 5.67 11.89
C ILE A 109 -1.27 7.15 12.11
N ILE A 110 -0.43 7.75 11.26
CA ILE A 110 -0.01 9.15 11.39
C ILE A 110 -1.19 10.12 11.28
N ILE A 111 -2.13 9.86 10.37
CA ILE A 111 -3.28 10.73 10.14
C ILE A 111 -4.48 10.30 10.99
N GLY A 112 -4.74 8.99 11.05
CA GLY A 112 -5.92 8.41 11.68
C GLY A 112 -5.91 8.52 13.20
N VAL A 113 -4.77 8.36 13.87
CA VAL A 113 -4.70 8.50 15.33
C VAL A 113 -4.98 9.94 15.78
N PRO A 114 -4.33 10.98 15.22
CA PRO A 114 -4.64 12.36 15.58
C PRO A 114 -6.09 12.75 15.27
N LEU A 115 -6.60 12.42 14.08
CA LEU A 115 -8.01 12.70 13.75
C LEU A 115 -8.97 11.99 14.70
N GLY A 116 -8.67 10.76 15.09
CA GLY A 116 -9.48 10.00 16.06
C GLY A 116 -9.44 10.57 17.48
N ILE A 117 -8.37 11.28 17.87
CA ILE A 117 -8.30 11.98 19.17
C ILE A 117 -9.08 13.31 19.13
N LEU A 118 -9.20 13.93 17.95
CA LEU A 118 -9.90 15.20 17.76
C LEU A 118 -11.43 15.06 17.67
N MET A 119 -11.94 13.86 17.36
CA MET A 119 -13.37 13.53 17.35
C MET A 119 -13.86 13.15 18.73
#